data_AF-A0A059AVW3-F1
#
_entry.id   AF-A0A059AVW3-F1
#
_cell.length_a   1.000
_cell.length_b   1.000
_cell.length_c   1.000
_cell.angle_alpha   90.00
_cell.angle_beta   90.00
_cell.angle_gamma   90.00
#
_symmetry.space_group_name_H-M   'P 1'
#
loop_
_entity.id
_entity.type
_entity.pdbx_description
1 polymer ?
#
loop_
_entity_poly.entity_id
_entity_poly.type
_entity_poly.pdbx_seq_one_letter_code
_entity_poly.pdbx_strand_id
1 'polypeptide(L)'
;MADAGAASPPATGQVELGHCIDELLRFTLQSHVDGTLDVAFDLGLSAEFCSALLRDDPHDHPSSSPSPSSEIFQGMPAYPLYKRLASALEEAISSGVSFPRHESLAWFNQEDGVHDKEVLDQLISCKGAELLNILKSIKFELHVQEPYFTQLKDGLKTIEGRCAHGNYTRIVSGDLILFNKCLVLEVQDVRWYASFFEMLSAESLSEVLPGVNSIDEGVQVYRKFYPEEKEKSNGVLAIGVSRSVDQPYISLARIISGLTSKGVRKLLGLVHTVGTVPESLHPPRSALLSAFQLPYNPNVAP
;
A
#
# COMPACT_ATOMS: atom_id res chain seq x y z
N MET A 1 -15.98 -15.51 -17.70
CA MET A 1 -15.87 -15.26 -16.25
C MET A 1 -14.45 -15.65 -15.88
N ALA A 2 -13.61 -14.66 -15.59
CA ALA A 2 -12.17 -14.86 -15.43
C ALA A 2 -11.86 -15.51 -14.07
N ASP A 3 -10.93 -16.45 -14.11
CA ASP A 3 -10.34 -17.18 -13.00
C ASP A 3 -9.65 -16.21 -12.04
N ALA A 4 -10.36 -15.82 -10.97
CA ALA A 4 -9.82 -15.05 -9.84
C ALA A 4 -9.52 -15.99 -8.64
N GLY A 5 -9.34 -17.28 -8.90
CA GLY A 5 -9.02 -18.29 -7.89
C GLY A 5 -7.53 -18.29 -7.59
N ALA A 6 -7.15 -17.72 -6.43
CA ALA A 6 -5.88 -17.91 -5.74
C ALA A 6 -4.70 -18.24 -6.67
N ALA A 7 -4.23 -17.24 -7.41
CA ALA A 7 -3.02 -17.38 -8.21
C ALA A 7 -1.89 -17.91 -7.31
N SER A 8 -1.21 -18.98 -7.76
CA SER A 8 0.05 -19.41 -7.16
C SER A 8 0.97 -18.19 -7.09
N PRO A 9 1.64 -17.94 -5.95
CA PRO A 9 2.47 -16.77 -5.84
C PRO A 9 3.63 -16.98 -6.80
N PRO A 10 4.06 -15.97 -7.57
CA PRO A 10 5.25 -16.11 -8.38
C PRO A 10 6.41 -16.47 -7.43
N ALA A 11 7.01 -17.66 -7.58
CA ALA A 11 8.31 -17.91 -6.97
C ALA A 11 9.35 -17.36 -7.92
N THR A 12 9.64 -16.07 -7.83
CA THR A 12 10.72 -15.46 -8.62
C THR A 12 11.03 -14.07 -8.11
N GLY A 13 12.30 -13.85 -7.74
CA GLY A 13 12.88 -12.52 -7.57
C GLY A 13 12.76 -11.94 -6.16
N GLN A 14 13.70 -11.06 -5.80
CA GLN A 14 13.52 -10.14 -4.68
C GLN A 14 12.29 -9.27 -4.97
N VAL A 15 11.47 -8.95 -3.96
CA VAL A 15 10.34 -8.03 -4.17
C VAL A 15 10.89 -6.68 -4.62
N GLU A 16 10.50 -6.24 -5.82
CA GLU A 16 10.91 -4.95 -6.35
C GLU A 16 9.97 -3.85 -5.85
N LEU A 17 10.54 -2.69 -5.51
CA LEU A 17 9.78 -1.55 -4.97
C LEU A 17 8.64 -1.12 -5.90
N GLY A 18 8.90 -1.02 -7.21
CA GLY A 18 7.88 -0.62 -8.19
C GLY A 18 6.67 -1.54 -8.26
N HIS A 19 6.79 -2.79 -7.81
CA HIS A 19 5.66 -3.72 -7.78
C HIS A 19 4.75 -3.54 -6.55
N CYS A 20 5.24 -2.89 -5.48
CA CYS A 20 4.52 -2.76 -4.21
C CYS A 20 4.29 -1.33 -3.74
N ILE A 21 5.02 -0.32 -4.25
CA ILE A 21 4.99 1.07 -3.77
C ILE A 21 3.58 1.68 -3.74
N ASP A 22 2.74 1.39 -4.74
CA ASP A 22 1.36 1.89 -4.80
C ASP A 22 0.53 1.42 -3.60
N GLU A 23 0.49 0.11 -3.37
CA GLU A 23 -0.27 -0.49 -2.26
C GLU A 23 0.35 -0.14 -0.91
N LEU A 24 1.68 -0.07 -0.84
CA LEU A 24 2.40 0.32 0.37
C LEU A 24 2.08 1.77 0.77
N LEU A 25 2.13 2.70 -0.18
CA LEU A 25 1.81 4.11 0.06
C LEU A 25 0.33 4.27 0.40
N ARG A 26 -0.55 3.60 -0.35
CA ARG A 26 -1.99 3.60 -0.07
C ARG A 26 -2.29 3.13 1.35
N PHE A 27 -1.72 1.99 1.73
CA PHE A 27 -1.85 1.43 3.08
C PHE A 27 -1.34 2.41 4.14
N THR A 28 -0.18 3.03 3.91
CA THR A 28 0.44 3.98 4.84
C THR A 28 -0.46 5.20 5.07
N LEU A 29 -0.95 5.81 3.98
CA LEU A 29 -1.84 6.97 4.04
C LEU A 29 -3.19 6.63 4.66
N GLN A 30 -3.80 5.51 4.26
CA GLN A 30 -5.12 5.09 4.76
C GLN A 30 -5.04 4.76 6.27
N SER A 31 -3.99 4.07 6.70
CA SER A 31 -3.82 3.74 8.12
C SER A 31 -3.67 5.00 8.99
N HIS A 32 -3.09 6.08 8.46
CA HIS A 32 -3.03 7.37 9.13
C HIS A 32 -4.40 8.05 9.21
N VAL A 33 -5.16 8.06 8.11
CA VAL A 33 -6.52 8.59 8.07
C VAL A 33 -7.43 7.88 9.07
N ASP A 34 -7.32 6.55 9.15
CA ASP A 34 -8.13 5.73 10.04
C ASP A 34 -7.65 5.79 11.51
N GLY A 35 -6.51 6.42 11.79
CA GLY A 35 -5.91 6.44 13.13
C GLY A 35 -5.45 5.07 13.63
N THR A 36 -5.14 4.14 12.71
CA THR A 36 -4.74 2.76 13.04
C THR A 36 -3.22 2.53 12.97
N LEU A 37 -2.44 3.55 12.57
CA LEU A 37 -0.99 3.51 12.70
C LEU A 37 -0.58 3.51 14.17
N ASP A 38 0.48 2.74 14.46
CA ASP A 38 1.11 2.75 15.78
C ASP A 38 1.57 4.18 16.12
N VAL A 39 1.27 4.63 17.34
CA VAL A 39 1.42 6.01 17.84
C VAL A 39 2.87 6.51 17.75
N ALA A 40 3.81 5.59 17.60
CA ALA A 40 5.22 5.88 17.40
C ALA A 40 5.58 6.43 16.00
N PHE A 41 4.64 6.46 15.03
CA PHE A 41 4.89 6.86 13.65
C PHE A 41 3.96 7.99 13.18
N ASP A 42 4.42 9.24 13.31
CA ASP A 42 3.77 10.42 12.75
C ASP A 42 4.19 10.66 11.29
N LEU A 43 3.21 10.75 10.38
CA LEU A 43 3.44 11.08 8.97
C LEU A 43 3.79 12.56 8.75
N GLY A 44 3.62 13.44 9.74
CA GLY A 44 3.83 14.88 9.58
C GLY A 44 2.88 15.51 8.55
N LEU A 45 1.76 14.84 8.25
CA LEU A 45 0.70 15.25 7.35
C LEU A 45 -0.63 15.21 8.12
N SER A 46 -1.58 16.08 7.77
CA SER A 46 -2.94 16.00 8.31
C SER A 46 -3.73 14.84 7.68
N ALA A 47 -4.70 14.30 8.43
CA ALA A 47 -5.61 13.26 7.94
C ALA A 47 -6.41 13.75 6.71
N GLU A 48 -6.76 15.03 6.66
CA GLU A 48 -7.42 15.67 5.52
C GLU A 48 -6.53 15.69 4.29
N PHE A 49 -5.25 16.01 4.46
CA PHE A 49 -4.28 16.00 3.36
C PHE A 49 -4.08 14.58 2.80
N CYS A 50 -3.92 13.59 3.68
CA CYS A 50 -3.82 12.17 3.30
C CYS A 50 -5.09 11.68 2.59
N SER A 51 -6.28 12.03 3.10
CA SER A 51 -7.56 11.70 2.47
C SER A 51 -7.68 12.30 1.08
N ALA A 52 -7.20 13.54 0.90
CA ALA A 52 -7.21 14.21 -0.40
C ALA A 52 -6.27 13.57 -1.43
N LEU A 53 -5.14 12.98 -0.98
CA LEU A 53 -4.24 12.18 -1.84
C LEU A 53 -4.88 10.87 -2.31
N LEU A 54 -5.68 10.25 -1.44
CA LEU A 54 -6.32 8.95 -1.66
C LEU A 54 -7.59 9.02 -2.52
N ARG A 55 -8.19 10.21 -2.64
CA ARG A 55 -9.46 10.43 -3.34
C ARG A 55 -9.37 10.02 -4.81
N ASP A 56 -10.33 9.22 -5.27
CA ASP A 56 -10.48 8.84 -6.68
C ASP A 56 -11.23 9.92 -7.49
N ASP A 57 -11.06 9.92 -8.82
CA ASP A 57 -11.88 10.69 -9.76
C ASP A 57 -12.73 9.75 -10.64
N PRO A 58 -14.07 9.80 -10.57
CA PRO A 58 -14.95 8.96 -11.38
C PRO A 58 -14.78 9.12 -12.90
N HIS A 59 -14.15 10.20 -13.37
CA HIS A 59 -13.96 10.48 -14.81
C HIS A 59 -12.56 10.12 -15.34
N ASP A 60 -11.62 9.72 -14.49
CA ASP A 60 -10.31 9.20 -14.91
C ASP A 60 -10.43 7.69 -15.13
N HIS A 61 -10.88 7.26 -16.32
CA HIS A 61 -10.88 5.84 -16.68
C HIS A 61 -9.47 5.35 -17.06
N PRO A 62 -9.05 4.14 -16.63
CA PRO A 62 -7.73 3.57 -16.92
C PRO A 62 -7.54 3.11 -18.39
N SER A 63 -8.47 3.42 -19.30
CA SER A 63 -8.44 2.98 -20.70
C SER A 63 -7.50 3.79 -21.60
N SER A 64 -6.88 4.85 -21.09
CA SER A 64 -5.79 5.55 -21.75
C SER A 64 -4.52 5.42 -20.92
N SER A 65 -3.70 4.41 -21.23
CA SER A 65 -2.31 4.41 -20.80
C SER A 65 -1.67 5.72 -21.27
N PRO A 66 -1.14 6.56 -20.36
CA PRO A 66 -0.43 7.75 -20.80
C PRO A 66 0.90 7.26 -21.37
N SER A 67 1.08 7.44 -22.68
CA SER A 67 2.40 7.43 -23.28
C SER A 67 3.27 8.47 -22.55
N PRO A 68 4.55 8.18 -22.23
CA PRO A 68 5.42 9.08 -21.46
C PRO A 68 5.64 10.46 -22.12
N SER A 69 5.25 10.63 -23.39
CA SER A 69 5.30 11.90 -24.12
C SER A 69 4.07 12.80 -23.94
N SER A 70 2.97 12.35 -23.33
CA SER A 70 1.72 13.13 -23.20
C SER A 70 1.57 13.88 -21.86
N GLU A 71 2.39 13.57 -20.85
CA GLU A 71 2.28 14.18 -19.51
C GLU A 71 2.64 15.68 -19.48
N ILE A 72 3.39 16.16 -20.48
CA ILE A 72 3.90 17.54 -20.51
C ILE A 72 2.79 18.55 -20.86
N PHE A 73 1.67 18.11 -21.46
CA PHE A 73 0.61 19.00 -21.98
C PHE A 73 -0.72 18.95 -21.22
N GLN A 74 -0.86 18.09 -20.21
CA GLN A 74 -2.09 18.00 -19.42
C GLN A 74 -1.88 18.74 -18.09
N GLY A 75 -2.36 19.99 -18.01
CA GLY A 75 -2.14 20.88 -16.86
C GLY A 75 -2.73 20.42 -15.51
N MET A 76 -3.26 19.19 -15.40
CA MET A 76 -3.76 18.60 -14.16
C MET A 76 -3.28 17.15 -14.00
N PRO A 77 -2.76 16.76 -12.81
CA PRO A 77 -2.46 15.37 -12.51
C PRO A 77 -3.72 14.51 -12.52
N ALA A 78 -3.60 13.28 -13.04
CA ALA A 78 -4.63 12.26 -12.92
C ALA A 78 -4.79 11.82 -11.45
N TYR A 79 -6.02 11.51 -11.07
CA TYR A 79 -6.35 11.00 -9.74
C TYR A 79 -6.39 9.45 -9.75
N PRO A 80 -6.18 8.81 -8.59
CA PRO A 80 -5.83 9.42 -7.30
C PRO A 80 -4.36 9.89 -7.25
N LEU A 81 -4.11 11.02 -6.57
CA LEU A 81 -2.80 11.69 -6.56
C LEU A 81 -1.69 10.83 -5.92
N TYR A 82 -2.04 9.94 -5.00
CA TYR A 82 -1.05 9.07 -4.36
C TYR A 82 -0.28 8.21 -5.37
N LYS A 83 -0.87 7.84 -6.53
CA LYS A 83 -0.16 7.05 -7.55
C LYS A 83 1.01 7.81 -8.15
N ARG A 84 0.80 9.08 -8.49
CA ARG A 84 1.89 9.96 -8.95
C ARG A 84 2.95 10.14 -7.87
N LEU A 85 2.52 10.30 -6.61
CA LEU A 85 3.43 10.38 -5.48
C LEU A 85 4.24 9.08 -5.30
N ALA A 86 3.61 7.91 -5.46
CA ALA A 86 4.28 6.61 -5.39
C ALA A 86 5.38 6.49 -6.45
N SER A 87 5.09 6.84 -7.71
CA SER A 87 6.11 6.84 -8.77
C SER A 87 7.27 7.79 -8.47
N ALA A 88 6.98 8.99 -7.94
CA ALA A 88 8.01 9.95 -7.56
C ALA A 88 8.88 9.45 -6.37
N LEU A 89 8.25 8.78 -5.40
CA LEU A 89 8.94 8.18 -4.26
C LEU A 89 9.79 6.98 -4.67
N GLU A 90 9.29 6.13 -5.57
CA GLU A 90 10.06 5.01 -6.15
C GLU A 90 11.34 5.52 -6.81
N GLU A 91 11.24 6.58 -7.62
CA GLU A 91 12.40 7.18 -8.28
C GLU A 91 13.38 7.79 -7.27
N ALA A 92 12.88 8.50 -6.26
CA ALA A 92 13.71 9.08 -5.21
C ALA A 92 14.43 8.01 -4.36
N ILE A 93 13.74 6.95 -3.98
CA ILE A 93 14.31 5.83 -3.21
C ILE A 93 15.34 5.07 -4.04
N SER A 94 15.06 4.82 -5.32
CA SER A 94 15.95 4.07 -6.21
C SER A 94 17.22 4.84 -6.55
N SER A 95 17.12 6.17 -6.67
CA SER A 95 18.27 7.05 -6.92
C SER A 95 19.03 7.46 -5.64
N GLY A 96 18.39 7.35 -4.48
CA GLY A 96 18.95 7.77 -3.19
C GLY A 96 19.00 9.29 -2.99
N VAL A 97 18.33 10.07 -3.85
CA VAL A 97 18.30 11.54 -3.82
C VAL A 97 16.88 12.07 -4.02
N SER A 98 16.58 13.21 -3.42
CA SER A 98 15.32 13.92 -3.65
C SER A 98 15.30 14.59 -5.04
N PHE A 99 14.14 14.52 -5.71
CA PHE A 99 13.85 15.24 -6.96
C PHE A 99 14.79 14.98 -8.17
N PRO A 100 15.06 13.72 -8.57
CA PRO A 100 16.01 13.39 -9.64
C PRO A 100 15.67 13.98 -11.04
N ARG A 101 14.39 14.28 -11.33
CA ARG A 101 13.96 14.90 -12.60
C ARG A 101 13.75 16.42 -12.55
N HIS A 102 13.90 17.05 -11.40
CA HIS A 102 13.56 18.46 -11.19
C HIS A 102 14.77 19.36 -10.89
N GLU A 103 15.87 19.14 -11.61
CA GLU A 103 17.02 20.05 -11.66
C GLU A 103 16.79 21.36 -12.45
N SER A 104 15.54 21.68 -12.83
CA SER A 104 15.26 23.03 -13.31
C SER A 104 15.32 23.99 -12.11
N LEU A 105 16.46 24.67 -12.00
CA LEU A 105 16.84 25.72 -11.02
C LEU A 105 15.77 26.79 -10.74
N ALA A 106 14.66 26.84 -11.50
CA ALA A 106 13.52 27.73 -11.26
C ALA A 106 12.52 27.22 -10.19
N TRP A 107 12.62 25.94 -9.79
CA TRP A 107 11.87 25.24 -8.72
C TRP A 107 12.07 25.72 -7.27
N PHE A 108 13.29 26.12 -6.95
CA PHE A 108 13.65 26.48 -5.59
C PHE A 108 13.55 27.99 -5.47
N ASN A 109 12.45 28.49 -4.90
CA ASN A 109 12.50 29.80 -4.26
C ASN A 109 13.70 29.77 -3.28
N GLN A 110 14.53 30.80 -3.32
CA GLN A 110 15.81 30.97 -2.60
C GLN A 110 15.74 30.84 -1.05
N GLU A 111 14.60 30.43 -0.49
CA GLU A 111 14.34 30.34 0.95
C GLU A 111 14.48 28.92 1.54
N ASP A 112 14.50 27.85 0.72
CA ASP A 112 14.82 26.50 1.22
C ASP A 112 16.33 26.30 1.18
N GLY A 113 16.95 26.24 2.36
CA GLY A 113 18.40 26.16 2.49
C GLY A 113 18.98 24.89 1.88
N VAL A 114 20.19 24.98 1.35
CA VAL A 114 21.00 23.83 0.88
C VAL A 114 21.07 22.72 1.93
N HIS A 115 21.09 23.12 3.21
CA HIS A 115 21.14 22.22 4.37
C HIS A 115 19.87 21.36 4.55
N ASP A 116 18.68 21.85 4.16
CA ASP A 116 17.42 21.10 4.28
C ASP A 116 17.34 20.00 3.21
N LYS A 117 17.90 20.27 2.02
CA LYS A 117 17.98 19.29 0.93
C LYS A 117 18.93 18.14 1.29
N GLU A 118 20.13 18.45 1.79
CA GLU A 118 21.12 17.44 2.16
C GLU A 118 20.59 16.50 3.26
N VAL A 119 19.89 17.05 4.26
CA VAL A 119 19.25 16.26 5.31
C VAL A 119 18.15 15.35 4.74
N LEU A 120 17.34 15.86 3.82
CA LEU A 120 16.30 15.07 3.16
C LEU A 120 16.88 13.96 2.26
N ASP A 121 17.93 14.26 1.49
CA ASP A 121 18.63 13.27 0.65
C ASP A 121 19.23 12.16 1.52
N GLN A 122 19.86 12.51 2.63
CA GLN A 122 20.37 11.54 3.60
C GLN A 122 19.25 10.68 4.21
N LEU A 123 18.10 11.28 4.53
CA LEU A 123 16.94 10.56 5.04
C LEU A 123 16.38 9.58 4.01
N ILE A 124 16.20 10.01 2.76
CA ILE A 124 15.73 9.17 1.64
C ILE A 124 16.71 8.03 1.40
N SER A 125 18.01 8.31 1.38
CA SER A 125 19.05 7.29 1.20
C SER A 125 19.01 6.26 2.33
N CYS A 126 18.98 6.71 3.59
CA CYS A 126 18.99 5.83 4.76
C CYS A 126 17.71 4.99 4.88
N LYS A 127 16.54 5.64 4.88
CA LYS A 127 15.25 4.95 5.03
C LYS A 127 14.81 4.21 3.77
N GLY A 128 15.22 4.68 2.61
CA GLY A 128 15.09 3.96 1.35
C GLY A 128 15.90 2.66 1.35
N ALA A 129 17.15 2.68 1.83
CA ALA A 129 17.95 1.47 1.97
C ALA A 129 17.36 0.48 2.98
N GLU A 130 16.85 0.95 4.13
CA GLU A 130 16.12 0.11 5.09
C GLU A 130 14.91 -0.57 4.43
N LEU A 131 14.08 0.20 3.72
CA LEU A 131 12.92 -0.31 2.99
C LEU A 131 13.33 -1.37 1.96
N LEU A 132 14.31 -1.08 1.11
CA LEU A 132 14.78 -2.00 0.08
C LEU A 132 15.38 -3.28 0.68
N ASN A 133 16.06 -3.20 1.82
CA ASN A 133 16.59 -4.37 2.50
C ASN A 133 15.49 -5.28 3.06
N ILE A 134 14.41 -4.68 3.60
CA ILE A 134 13.22 -5.45 4.01
C ILE A 134 12.64 -6.16 2.78
N LEU A 135 12.40 -5.47 1.67
CA LEU A 135 11.84 -6.06 0.46
C LEU A 135 12.70 -7.20 -0.12
N LYS A 136 14.03 -7.06 -0.08
CA LYS A 136 14.97 -8.10 -0.52
C LYS A 136 14.96 -9.36 0.34
N SER A 137 14.56 -9.24 1.60
CA SER A 137 14.50 -10.36 2.55
C SER A 137 13.20 -11.18 2.44
N ILE A 138 12.18 -10.62 1.77
CA ILE A 138 10.88 -11.27 1.57
C ILE A 138 11.03 -12.42 0.57
N LYS A 139 10.50 -13.59 0.94
CA LYS A 139 10.57 -14.80 0.11
C LYS A 139 9.26 -15.12 -0.59
N PHE A 140 8.13 -14.66 -0.05
CA PHE A 140 6.80 -14.97 -0.55
C PHE A 140 5.90 -13.74 -0.49
N GLU A 141 5.02 -13.64 -1.48
CA GLU A 141 3.93 -12.67 -1.50
C GLU A 141 2.60 -13.42 -1.41
N LEU A 142 1.72 -12.99 -0.50
CA LEU A 142 0.37 -13.54 -0.36
C LEU A 142 -0.67 -12.43 -0.50
N HIS A 143 -1.79 -12.77 -1.12
CA HIS A 143 -2.96 -11.91 -1.14
C HIS A 143 -4.09 -12.50 -0.30
N VAL A 144 -4.67 -11.69 0.59
CA VAL A 144 -5.79 -12.01 1.47
C VAL A 144 -6.90 -10.96 1.30
N GLN A 145 -8.15 -11.39 1.36
CA GLN A 145 -9.30 -10.48 1.28
C GLN A 145 -9.66 -9.94 2.66
N GLU A 146 -10.40 -8.84 2.71
CA GLU A 146 -11.09 -8.42 3.93
C GLU A 146 -12.18 -9.44 4.33
N PRO A 147 -12.44 -9.65 5.63
CA PRO A 147 -11.83 -8.97 6.79
C PRO A 147 -10.47 -9.56 7.23
N TYR A 148 -9.99 -10.62 6.59
CA TYR A 148 -8.82 -11.37 7.04
C TYR A 148 -7.52 -10.57 6.98
N PHE A 149 -7.39 -9.65 6.02
CA PHE A 149 -6.25 -8.73 5.98
C PHE A 149 -6.19 -7.86 7.23
N THR A 150 -7.29 -7.18 7.58
CA THR A 150 -7.35 -6.37 8.82
C THR A 150 -7.10 -7.23 10.05
N GLN A 151 -7.65 -8.44 10.12
CA GLN A 151 -7.42 -9.35 11.24
C GLN A 151 -5.95 -9.78 11.37
N LEU A 152 -5.25 -10.01 10.26
CA LEU A 152 -3.81 -10.28 10.24
C LEU A 152 -3.01 -9.04 10.69
N LYS A 153 -3.36 -7.87 10.16
CA LYS A 153 -2.77 -6.58 10.54
C LYS A 153 -2.86 -6.36 12.04
N ASP A 154 -4.03 -6.60 12.62
CA ASP A 154 -4.33 -6.35 14.04
C ASP A 154 -3.86 -7.48 14.97
N GLY A 155 -3.33 -8.58 14.42
CA GLY A 155 -2.86 -9.73 15.18
C GLY A 155 -3.97 -10.61 15.77
N LEU A 156 -5.22 -10.42 15.32
CA LEU A 156 -6.36 -11.27 15.69
C LEU A 156 -6.30 -12.62 14.99
N LYS A 157 -5.90 -12.61 13.72
CA LYS A 157 -5.65 -13.81 12.92
C LYS A 157 -4.15 -14.08 12.93
N THR A 158 -3.75 -15.22 13.47
CA THR A 158 -2.34 -15.63 13.60
C THR A 158 -2.01 -16.87 12.78
N ILE A 159 -3.01 -17.50 12.15
CA ILE A 159 -2.82 -18.68 11.31
C ILE A 159 -3.47 -18.44 9.94
N GLU A 160 -2.69 -18.56 8.87
CA GLU A 160 -3.15 -18.46 7.50
C GLU A 160 -3.26 -19.85 6.85
N GLY A 161 -4.49 -20.26 6.54
CA GLY A 161 -4.77 -21.53 5.86
C GLY A 161 -4.71 -21.41 4.34
N ARG A 162 -3.95 -22.28 3.67
CA ARG A 162 -3.81 -22.33 2.20
C ARG A 162 -3.83 -23.77 1.70
N CYS A 163 -4.35 -24.03 0.50
CA CYS A 163 -4.09 -25.32 -0.14
C CYS A 163 -2.57 -25.49 -0.36
N ALA A 164 -2.05 -26.68 -0.09
CA ALA A 164 -0.61 -27.00 -0.17
C ALA A 164 -0.15 -27.16 -1.63
N HIS A 165 -0.34 -26.13 -2.45
CA HIS A 165 -0.08 -26.15 -3.88
C HIS A 165 1.04 -25.19 -4.28
N GLY A 166 1.78 -25.56 -5.33
CA GLY A 166 2.83 -24.72 -5.90
C GLY A 166 3.87 -24.29 -4.85
N ASN A 167 4.19 -23.01 -4.85
CA ASN A 167 5.29 -22.46 -4.06
C ASN A 167 5.00 -22.38 -2.56
N TYR A 168 3.74 -22.51 -2.12
CA TYR A 168 3.39 -22.48 -0.71
C TYR A 168 4.02 -23.65 0.07
N THR A 169 4.27 -24.78 -0.60
CA THR A 169 4.92 -25.96 -0.01
C THR A 169 6.38 -25.73 0.40
N ARG A 170 6.99 -24.62 -0.06
CA ARG A 170 8.37 -24.24 0.25
C ARG A 170 8.49 -23.30 1.44
N ILE A 171 7.36 -22.81 1.96
CA ILE A 171 7.34 -21.91 3.11
C ILE A 171 7.81 -22.68 4.34
N VAL A 172 8.76 -22.10 5.07
CA VAL A 172 9.29 -22.65 6.32
C VAL A 172 9.31 -21.58 7.41
N SER A 173 9.48 -22.03 8.66
CA SER A 173 9.69 -21.13 9.81
C SER A 173 10.86 -20.17 9.58
N GLY A 174 10.69 -18.91 9.97
CA GLY A 174 11.64 -17.82 9.76
C GLY A 174 11.55 -17.15 8.38
N ASP A 175 10.68 -17.62 7.49
CA ASP A 175 10.44 -16.92 6.23
C ASP A 175 9.61 -15.65 6.43
N LEU A 176 9.91 -14.61 5.66
CA LEU A 176 9.13 -13.37 5.62
C LEU A 176 8.16 -13.39 4.44
N ILE A 177 6.89 -13.09 4.74
CA ILE A 177 5.79 -13.03 3.78
C ILE A 177 5.26 -11.61 3.70
N LEU A 178 5.15 -11.08 2.48
CA LEU A 178 4.48 -9.81 2.21
C LEU A 178 3.01 -10.05 1.86
N PHE A 179 2.12 -9.63 2.75
CA PHE A 179 0.68 -9.67 2.56
C PHE A 179 0.19 -8.39 1.89
N ASN A 180 -0.61 -8.55 0.83
CA ASN A 180 -1.24 -7.47 0.06
C ASN A 180 -0.25 -6.35 -0.31
N LYS A 181 1.01 -6.72 -0.56
CA LYS A 181 2.10 -5.81 -0.96
C LYS A 181 2.46 -4.71 0.07
N CYS A 182 1.98 -4.79 1.31
CA CYS A 182 2.18 -3.73 2.30
C CYS A 182 2.50 -4.19 3.71
N LEU A 183 2.06 -5.39 4.13
CA LEU A 183 2.24 -5.89 5.50
C LEU A 183 3.22 -7.06 5.51
N VAL A 184 4.29 -6.98 6.30
CA VAL A 184 5.27 -8.09 6.44
C VAL A 184 4.98 -8.89 7.70
N LEU A 185 4.79 -10.20 7.55
CA LEU A 185 4.66 -11.13 8.68
C LEU A 185 5.76 -12.20 8.61
N GLU A 186 6.22 -12.65 9.77
CA GLU A 186 7.20 -13.72 9.90
C GLU A 186 6.52 -15.04 10.22
N VAL A 187 6.87 -16.08 9.46
CA VAL A 187 6.35 -17.43 9.67
C VAL A 187 6.95 -18.03 10.93
N GLN A 188 6.10 -18.36 11.89
CA GLN A 188 6.49 -19.02 13.13
C GLN A 188 6.63 -20.53 12.91
N ASP A 189 5.66 -21.12 12.24
CA ASP A 189 5.58 -22.56 11.98
C ASP A 189 4.66 -22.86 10.79
N VAL A 190 4.82 -24.06 10.21
CA VAL A 190 4.00 -24.54 9.09
C VAL A 190 3.57 -25.97 9.38
N ARG A 191 2.27 -26.23 9.32
CA ARG A 191 1.67 -27.54 9.59
C ARG A 191 0.81 -28.00 8.42
N TRP A 192 0.90 -29.29 8.08
CA TRP A 192 0.15 -29.88 6.97
C TRP A 192 -1.02 -30.72 7.48
N TYR A 193 -2.15 -30.64 6.79
CA TYR A 193 -3.38 -31.36 7.07
C TYR A 193 -3.98 -31.94 5.79
N ALA A 194 -4.73 -33.04 5.88
CA ALA A 194 -5.34 -33.64 4.69
C ALA A 194 -6.53 -32.81 4.16
N SER A 195 -7.17 -32.01 5.02
CA SER A 195 -8.34 -31.19 4.68
C SER A 195 -8.42 -29.91 5.51
N PHE A 196 -9.22 -28.94 5.05
CA PHE A 196 -9.55 -27.74 5.84
C PHE A 196 -10.34 -28.12 7.10
N PHE A 197 -11.15 -29.18 7.03
CA PHE A 197 -11.87 -29.67 8.20
C PHE A 197 -10.90 -30.15 9.28
N GLU A 198 -9.92 -30.97 8.92
CA GLU A 198 -8.88 -31.43 9.87
C GLU A 198 -8.07 -30.26 10.41
N MET A 199 -7.64 -29.33 9.55
CA MET A 199 -6.93 -28.14 9.97
C MET A 199 -7.73 -27.34 10.99
N LEU A 200 -8.99 -27.01 10.69
CA LEU A 200 -9.85 -26.22 11.59
C LEU A 200 -10.26 -26.98 12.87
N SER A 201 -10.17 -28.31 12.86
CA SER A 201 -10.42 -29.15 14.04
C SER A 201 -9.20 -29.22 14.97
N ALA A 202 -7.99 -29.14 14.40
CA ALA A 202 -6.74 -29.21 15.14
C ALA A 202 -6.23 -27.83 15.58
N GLU A 203 -6.44 -26.82 14.75
CA GLU A 203 -6.09 -25.42 15.00
C GLU A 203 -7.17 -24.69 15.80
N SER A 204 -6.79 -23.57 16.43
CA SER A 204 -7.76 -22.67 17.04
C SER A 204 -8.57 -21.95 15.96
N LEU A 205 -9.87 -22.26 15.84
CA LEU A 205 -10.75 -21.64 14.85
C LEU A 205 -10.72 -20.11 14.90
N SER A 206 -10.63 -19.51 16.09
CA SER A 206 -10.54 -18.06 16.27
C SER A 206 -9.21 -17.46 15.79
N GLU A 207 -8.13 -18.24 15.75
CA GLU A 207 -6.83 -17.81 15.24
C GLU A 207 -6.73 -17.95 13.71
N VAL A 208 -7.48 -18.88 13.12
CA VAL A 208 -7.55 -19.10 11.67
C VAL A 208 -8.60 -18.21 11.01
N LEU A 209 -9.82 -18.17 11.57
CA LEU A 209 -10.97 -17.43 11.05
C LEU A 209 -11.69 -16.68 12.18
N PRO A 210 -11.11 -15.57 12.70
CA PRO A 210 -11.77 -14.78 13.73
C PRO A 210 -13.19 -14.34 13.34
N GLY A 211 -14.15 -14.57 14.23
CA GLY A 211 -15.58 -14.26 14.03
C GLY A 211 -16.42 -15.40 13.46
N VAL A 212 -15.80 -16.50 13.02
CA VAL A 212 -16.50 -17.72 12.59
C VAL A 212 -16.77 -18.62 13.81
N ASN A 213 -18.00 -19.14 13.91
CA ASN A 213 -18.45 -19.83 15.13
C ASN A 213 -18.46 -21.36 15.02
N SER A 214 -18.25 -21.92 13.83
CA SER A 214 -18.24 -23.37 13.64
C SER A 214 -17.23 -23.81 12.57
N ILE A 215 -16.75 -25.06 12.69
CA ILE A 215 -15.85 -25.67 11.71
C ILE A 215 -16.52 -25.77 10.34
N ASP A 216 -17.80 -26.16 10.29
CA ASP A 216 -18.55 -26.28 9.03
C ASP A 216 -18.63 -24.93 8.31
N GLU A 217 -18.95 -23.86 9.02
CA GLU A 217 -18.93 -22.50 8.46
C GLU A 217 -17.53 -22.11 7.97
N GLY A 218 -16.48 -22.45 8.74
CA GLY A 218 -15.09 -22.21 8.34
C GLY A 218 -14.69 -22.95 7.07
N VAL A 219 -15.12 -24.20 6.90
CA VAL A 219 -14.92 -24.95 5.65
C VAL A 219 -15.65 -24.27 4.49
N GLN A 220 -16.87 -23.76 4.71
CA GLN A 220 -17.60 -23.01 3.67
C GLN A 220 -16.92 -21.71 3.27
N VAL A 221 -16.22 -21.03 4.20
CA VAL A 221 -15.37 -19.89 3.86
C VAL A 221 -14.29 -20.31 2.86
N TYR A 222 -13.54 -21.37 3.16
CA TYR A 222 -12.48 -21.85 2.26
C TYR A 222 -13.00 -22.34 0.91
N ARG A 223 -14.21 -22.90 0.85
CA ARG A 223 -14.85 -23.34 -0.40
C ARG A 223 -15.12 -22.22 -1.40
N LYS A 224 -15.21 -20.96 -0.94
CA LYS A 224 -15.30 -19.79 -1.82
C LYS A 224 -14.02 -19.57 -2.63
N PHE A 225 -12.88 -20.07 -2.14
CA PHE A 225 -11.56 -19.87 -2.73
C PHE A 225 -10.99 -21.14 -3.36
N TYR A 226 -11.27 -22.31 -2.77
CA TYR A 226 -10.67 -23.58 -3.16
C TYR A 226 -11.75 -24.64 -3.44
N PRO A 227 -11.79 -25.20 -4.66
CA PRO A 227 -12.64 -26.35 -4.92
C PRO A 227 -12.13 -27.56 -4.14
N GLU A 228 -13.06 -28.41 -3.70
CA GLU A 228 -12.78 -29.58 -2.86
C GLU A 228 -11.77 -30.55 -3.50
N GLU A 229 -11.78 -30.67 -4.83
CA GLU A 229 -10.84 -31.51 -5.57
C GLU A 229 -9.39 -31.05 -5.38
N LYS A 230 -9.14 -29.73 -5.37
CA LYS A 230 -7.80 -29.16 -5.16
C LYS A 230 -7.32 -29.37 -3.73
N GLU A 231 -8.22 -29.29 -2.76
CA GLU A 231 -7.90 -29.64 -1.38
C GLU A 231 -7.55 -31.11 -1.25
N LYS A 232 -8.37 -32.03 -1.76
CA LYS A 232 -8.13 -33.48 -1.66
C LYS A 232 -6.83 -33.93 -2.33
N SER A 233 -6.42 -33.26 -3.41
CA SER A 233 -5.22 -33.59 -4.18
C SER A 233 -3.93 -33.04 -3.56
N ASN A 234 -3.98 -31.87 -2.93
CA ASN A 234 -2.78 -31.19 -2.42
C ASN A 234 -2.66 -31.27 -0.88
N GLY A 235 -3.79 -31.38 -0.18
CA GLY A 235 -3.89 -31.09 1.24
C GLY A 235 -3.87 -29.59 1.53
N VAL A 236 -3.69 -29.25 2.80
CA VAL A 236 -3.78 -27.89 3.34
C VAL A 236 -2.57 -27.60 4.23
N LEU A 237 -2.10 -26.35 4.17
CA LEU A 237 -1.10 -25.79 5.08
C LEU A 237 -1.77 -24.80 6.02
N ALA A 238 -1.50 -24.93 7.32
CA ALA A 238 -1.66 -23.89 8.31
C ALA A 238 -0.31 -23.19 8.48
N ILE A 239 -0.25 -21.90 8.16
CA ILE A 239 0.95 -21.08 8.26
C ILE A 239 0.78 -20.17 9.49
N GLY A 240 1.44 -20.48 10.58
CA GLY A 240 1.47 -19.62 11.77
C GLY A 240 2.34 -18.40 11.49
N VAL A 241 1.82 -17.21 11.79
CA VAL A 241 2.46 -15.93 11.49
C VAL A 241 2.43 -15.00 12.69
N SER A 242 3.45 -14.16 12.81
CA SER A 242 3.50 -13.06 13.76
C SER A 242 3.99 -11.77 13.11
N ARG A 243 3.73 -10.63 13.75
CA ARG A 243 4.12 -9.33 13.22
C ARG A 243 5.65 -9.20 13.21
N SER A 244 6.22 -8.94 12.03
CA SER A 244 7.63 -8.59 11.90
C SER A 244 7.91 -7.23 12.57
N VAL A 245 9.05 -7.11 13.23
CA VAL A 245 9.53 -5.84 13.82
C VAL A 245 9.82 -4.81 12.72
N ASP A 246 10.36 -5.28 11.59
CA ASP A 246 10.69 -4.45 10.44
C ASP A 246 9.52 -4.44 9.46
N GLN A 247 8.93 -3.25 9.26
CA GLN A 247 7.82 -3.05 8.33
C GLN A 247 8.19 -2.02 7.25
N PRO A 248 7.88 -2.29 5.97
CA PRO A 248 8.21 -1.38 4.88
C PRO A 248 7.45 -0.04 5.00
N TYR A 249 6.22 -0.07 5.53
CA TYR A 249 5.40 1.13 5.71
C TYR A 249 5.98 2.08 6.78
N ILE A 250 6.75 1.56 7.74
CA ILE A 250 7.44 2.38 8.74
C ILE A 250 8.53 3.23 8.07
N SER A 251 9.36 2.60 7.23
CA SER A 251 10.41 3.32 6.50
C SER A 251 9.82 4.34 5.54
N LEU A 252 8.74 3.98 4.84
CA LEU A 252 8.03 4.89 3.95
C LEU A 252 7.42 6.07 4.71
N ALA A 253 6.77 5.82 5.86
CA ALA A 253 6.20 6.85 6.70
C ALA A 253 7.25 7.88 7.16
N ARG A 254 8.45 7.43 7.54
CA ARG A 254 9.56 8.32 7.93
C ARG A 254 10.03 9.20 6.77
N ILE A 255 10.08 8.67 5.54
CA ILE A 255 10.40 9.46 4.34
C ILE A 255 9.33 10.53 4.11
N ILE A 256 8.05 10.16 4.21
CA ILE A 256 6.92 11.09 4.04
C ILE A 256 6.95 12.20 5.10
N SER A 257 7.23 11.84 6.36
CA SER A 257 7.37 12.78 7.46
C SER A 257 8.47 13.81 7.21
N GLY A 258 9.64 13.38 6.74
CA GLY A 258 10.72 14.29 6.35
C GLY A 258 10.42 15.16 5.13
N LEU A 259 9.59 14.68 4.19
CA LEU A 259 9.16 15.48 3.06
C LEU A 259 8.23 16.63 3.48
N THR A 260 7.41 16.41 4.51
CA THR A 260 6.30 17.29 4.91
C THR A 260 5.28 17.52 3.78
N SER A 261 4.20 18.25 4.04
CA SER A 261 3.23 18.63 3.00
C SER A 261 3.88 19.43 1.87
N LYS A 262 4.92 20.22 2.17
CA LYS A 262 5.67 21.02 1.19
C LYS A 262 6.43 20.13 0.19
N GLY A 263 7.16 19.13 0.67
CA GLY A 263 7.91 18.20 -0.18
C GLY A 263 6.99 17.31 -1.01
N VAL A 264 5.89 16.84 -0.42
CA VAL A 264 4.87 16.07 -1.16
C VAL A 264 4.27 16.89 -2.30
N ARG A 265 3.91 18.17 -2.07
CA ARG A 265 3.42 19.07 -3.13
C ARG A 265 4.46 19.26 -4.23
N LYS A 266 5.74 19.43 -3.88
CA LYS A 266 6.84 19.53 -4.86
C LYS A 266 6.94 18.27 -5.72
N LEU A 267 6.86 17.07 -5.12
CA LEU A 267 6.91 15.79 -5.85
C LEU A 267 5.71 15.63 -6.81
N LEU A 268 4.55 16.18 -6.45
CA LEU A 268 3.38 16.22 -7.31
C LEU A 268 3.46 17.29 -8.42
N GLY A 269 4.51 18.10 -8.46
CA GLY A 269 4.66 19.22 -9.39
C GLY A 269 3.70 20.39 -9.09
N LEU A 270 3.22 20.50 -7.85
CA LEU A 270 2.29 21.54 -7.43
C LEU A 270 3.04 22.77 -6.91
N VAL A 271 2.88 23.91 -7.57
CA VAL A 271 3.46 25.18 -7.15
C VAL A 271 2.63 25.80 -6.03
N HIS A 272 3.28 26.42 -5.04
CA HIS A 272 2.58 27.23 -4.05
C HIS A 272 2.18 28.56 -4.70
N THR A 273 0.87 28.82 -4.83
CA THR A 273 0.34 30.11 -5.28
C THR A 273 -0.11 30.92 -4.07
N VAL A 274 0.32 32.17 -4.00
CA VAL A 274 -0.06 33.12 -2.94
C VAL A 274 -1.58 33.22 -2.88
N GLY A 275 -2.16 33.03 -1.69
CA GLY A 275 -3.61 33.04 -1.46
C GLY A 275 -4.30 31.67 -1.44
N THR A 276 -3.57 30.57 -1.61
CA THR A 276 -4.10 29.21 -1.41
C THR A 276 -3.85 28.70 0.01
N VAL A 277 -4.74 27.84 0.51
CA VAL A 277 -4.55 27.19 1.80
C VAL A 277 -3.31 26.27 1.71
N PRO A 278 -2.35 26.34 2.66
CA PRO A 278 -1.11 25.55 2.59
C PRO A 278 -1.32 24.03 2.45
N GLU A 279 -2.43 23.50 2.96
CA GLU A 279 -2.78 22.07 2.91
C GLU A 279 -3.84 21.72 1.86
N SER A 280 -4.34 22.67 1.06
CA SER A 280 -5.31 22.33 0.02
C SER A 280 -4.61 21.74 -1.20
N LEU A 281 -4.93 20.48 -1.52
CA LEU A 281 -4.67 19.90 -2.83
C LEU A 281 -5.76 20.34 -3.81
N HIS A 282 -5.45 20.32 -5.12
CA HIS A 282 -6.45 20.62 -6.13
C HIS A 282 -7.66 19.65 -5.99
N PRO A 283 -8.86 20.05 -6.41
CA PRO A 283 -9.98 19.12 -6.54
C PRO A 283 -9.81 18.23 -7.79
N PRO A 284 -10.52 17.08 -7.88
CA PRO A 284 -10.54 16.25 -9.07
C PRO A 284 -11.20 16.99 -10.23
N ARG A 285 -10.95 16.52 -11.46
CA ARG A 285 -11.48 17.16 -12.68
C ARG A 285 -13.00 17.13 -12.68
N SER A 286 -13.61 16.04 -12.23
CA SER A 286 -15.07 15.94 -12.07
C SER A 286 -15.65 17.01 -11.16
N ALA A 287 -15.01 17.29 -10.02
CA ALA A 287 -15.47 18.32 -9.09
C ALA A 287 -15.34 19.73 -9.68
N LEU A 288 -14.27 20.01 -10.42
CA LEU A 288 -14.14 21.29 -11.14
C LEU A 288 -15.24 21.44 -12.20
N LEU A 289 -15.44 20.43 -13.04
CA LEU A 289 -16.48 20.46 -14.08
C LEU A 289 -17.87 20.66 -13.47
N SER A 290 -18.16 19.99 -12.35
CA SER A 290 -19.42 20.16 -11.62
C SER A 290 -19.58 21.59 -11.08
N ALA A 291 -18.51 22.18 -10.54
CA ALA A 291 -18.55 23.56 -10.04
C ALA A 291 -18.89 24.57 -11.15
N PHE A 292 -18.44 24.34 -12.39
CA PHE A 292 -18.80 25.18 -13.55
C PHE A 292 -20.21 24.92 -14.10
N GLN A 293 -20.84 23.81 -13.73
CA GLN A 293 -22.22 23.47 -14.13
C GLN A 293 -23.27 23.94 -13.12
N LEU A 294 -22.86 24.43 -11.95
CA LEU A 294 -23.78 25.04 -11.00
C LEU A 294 -24.30 26.38 -11.56
N PRO A 295 -25.62 26.58 -11.68
CA PRO A 295 -26.16 27.85 -12.13
C PRO A 295 -25.73 28.95 -11.16
N TYR A 296 -25.12 30.01 -11.70
CA TYR A 296 -24.81 31.24 -10.96
C TYR A 296 -26.10 31.72 -10.27
N ASN A 297 -26.10 31.81 -8.94
CA ASN A 297 -27.27 32.24 -8.17
C ASN A 297 -27.06 33.70 -7.77
N PRO A 298 -27.59 34.69 -8.51
CA PRO A 298 -27.30 36.11 -8.30
C PRO A 298 -27.98 36.72 -7.07
N ASN A 299 -28.61 35.91 -6.21
CA ASN A 299 -29.47 36.38 -5.12
C ASN A 299 -28.84 36.39 -3.73
N VAL A 300 -27.51 36.38 -3.62
CA VAL A 300 -26.86 36.74 -2.34
C VAL A 300 -26.57 38.24 -2.40
N ALA A 301 -27.49 39.03 -1.84
CA ALA A 301 -27.33 40.47 -1.61
C ALA A 301 -26.25 40.74 -0.54
N PRO A 302 -25.57 41.90 -0.59
CA PRO A 302 -24.44 42.24 0.28
C PRO A 302 -24.81 42.39 1.77
#